data_AF-A0AA85AY52-F1
#
_entry.id   AF-A0AA85AY52-F1
#
_cell.length_a   1.000
_cell.length_b   1.000
_cell.length_c   1.000
_cell.angle_alpha   90.00
_cell.angle_beta   90.00
_cell.angle_gamma   90.00
#
_symmetry.space_group_name_H-M   'P 1'
#
loop_
_entity.id
_entity.type
_entity.pdbx_description
1 polymer ?
#
loop_
_entity_poly.entity_id
_entity_poly.type
_entity_poly.pdbx_seq_one_letter_code
_entity_poly.pdbx_strand_id
1 'polypeptide(L)'
;MIISCFFQQIEETREWESGLFQCTNDLTSCFLSLFCPCPYLCYLYSYANEPCWLPCIGAGTGPLRMRQRFRHKIKGSITNDFLLSCICTQCVMCQLKRDMDYVIKNDGDI
;
A
#
# COMPACT_ATOMS: atom_id res chain seq x y z
N MET A 1 6.33 34.74 -8.51
CA MET A 1 6.61 33.32 -8.80
C MET A 1 7.06 32.53 -7.57
N ILE A 2 6.61 32.88 -6.35
CA ILE A 2 6.92 32.13 -5.10
C ILE A 2 5.63 31.73 -4.36
N ILE A 3 4.50 32.38 -4.65
CA ILE A 3 3.22 32.16 -3.95
C ILE A 3 2.49 30.89 -4.41
N SER A 4 2.86 30.31 -5.56
CA SER A 4 2.19 29.12 -6.11
C SER A 4 2.54 27.80 -5.39
N CYS A 5 3.57 27.76 -4.54
CA CYS A 5 4.02 26.54 -3.87
C CYS A 5 3.42 26.36 -2.46
N PHE A 6 2.80 27.41 -1.88
CA PHE A 6 2.27 27.40 -0.51
C PHE A 6 0.74 27.29 -0.44
N PHE A 7 0.07 27.00 -1.56
CA PHE A 7 -1.30 26.51 -1.51
C PHE A 7 -1.23 24.98 -1.46
N GLN A 8 -0.80 24.46 -0.31
CA GLN A 8 -1.08 23.07 0.01
C GLN A 8 -2.59 22.99 0.12
N GLN A 9 -3.23 22.59 -0.98
CA GLN A 9 -4.64 22.29 -1.04
C GLN A 9 -4.94 21.44 0.20
N ILE A 10 -5.83 21.92 1.06
CA ILE A 10 -6.40 21.09 2.13
C ILE A 10 -7.30 20.09 1.40
N GLU A 11 -6.70 19.18 0.63
CA GLU A 11 -7.33 17.92 0.31
C GLU A 11 -7.50 17.23 1.65
N GLU A 12 -8.72 16.81 1.95
CA GLU A 12 -8.96 15.85 3.02
C GLU A 12 -8.16 14.59 2.70
N THR A 13 -6.95 14.57 3.23
CA THR A 13 -6.01 13.48 3.10
C THR A 13 -6.28 12.56 4.27
N ARG A 14 -6.51 11.28 4.00
CA ARG A 14 -6.76 10.29 5.05
C ARG A 14 -5.45 9.68 5.54
N GLU A 15 -5.51 9.06 6.70
CA GLU A 15 -4.44 8.19 7.18
C GLU A 15 -4.65 6.75 6.69
N TRP A 16 -3.62 5.92 6.82
CA TRP A 16 -3.78 4.47 6.62
C TRP A 16 -4.81 3.95 7.62
N GLU A 17 -5.65 3.00 7.21
CA GLU A 17 -6.67 2.41 8.09
C GLU A 17 -6.05 1.79 9.36
N SER A 18 -4.89 1.17 9.21
CA SER A 18 -4.18 0.48 10.28
C SER A 18 -2.71 0.85 10.37
N GLY A 19 -2.13 0.63 11.55
CA GLY A 19 -0.70 0.77 11.78
C GLY A 19 0.12 -0.31 11.06
N LEU A 20 1.39 0.00 10.77
CA LEU A 20 2.30 -0.86 10.01
C LEU A 20 2.54 -2.21 10.70
N PHE A 21 2.74 -2.21 12.02
CA PHE A 21 3.08 -3.40 12.82
C PHE A 21 1.87 -4.11 13.41
N GLN A 22 0.67 -3.86 12.90
CA GLN A 22 -0.55 -4.54 13.35
C GLN A 22 -0.75 -5.89 12.63
N CYS A 23 0.31 -6.69 12.52
CA CYS A 23 0.30 -7.98 11.81
C CYS A 23 -0.64 -9.02 12.44
N THR A 24 -1.02 -8.83 13.71
CA THR A 24 -1.97 -9.70 14.44
C THR A 24 -3.41 -9.54 13.96
N ASN A 25 -3.74 -8.45 13.28
CA ASN A 25 -5.10 -8.21 12.78
C ASN A 25 -5.39 -9.04 11.53
N ASP A 26 -4.34 -9.55 10.87
CA ASP A 26 -4.46 -10.36 9.65
C ASP A 26 -3.35 -11.42 9.60
N LEU A 27 -3.48 -12.42 10.47
CA LEU A 27 -2.49 -13.48 10.62
C LEU A 27 -2.26 -14.22 9.30
N THR A 28 -3.32 -14.51 8.54
CA THR A 28 -3.23 -15.20 7.25
C THR A 28 -2.34 -14.43 6.26
N SER A 29 -2.56 -13.13 6.11
CA SER A 29 -1.74 -12.26 5.26
C SER A 29 -0.29 -12.20 5.74
N CYS A 30 -0.07 -12.14 7.06
CA CYS A 30 1.28 -12.12 7.63
C CYS A 30 2.02 -13.46 7.42
N PHE A 31 1.32 -14.59 7.55
CA PHE A 31 1.88 -15.91 7.26
C PHE A 31 2.20 -16.05 5.77
N LEU A 32 1.27 -15.69 4.88
CA LEU A 32 1.48 -15.76 3.44
C LEU A 32 2.61 -14.85 2.96
N SER A 33 2.70 -13.63 3.51
CA SER A 33 3.78 -12.72 3.18
C SER A 33 5.13 -13.27 3.65
N LEU A 34 5.21 -13.84 4.87
CA LEU A 34 6.46 -14.37 5.42
C LEU A 34 6.95 -15.65 4.72
N PHE A 35 6.07 -16.62 4.49
CA PHE A 35 6.45 -17.92 3.93
C PHE A 35 6.45 -17.95 2.41
N CYS A 36 5.63 -17.10 1.76
CA CYS A 36 5.43 -17.10 0.32
C CYS A 36 5.29 -15.66 -0.25
N PRO A 37 6.32 -14.80 -0.12
CA PRO A 37 6.22 -13.39 -0.47
C PRO A 37 5.97 -13.12 -1.97
N CYS A 38 6.58 -13.89 -2.87
CA CYS A 38 6.39 -13.73 -4.32
C CYS A 38 4.92 -13.98 -4.77
N PRO A 39 4.33 -15.16 -4.52
CA PRO A 39 2.95 -15.41 -4.93
C PRO A 39 1.96 -14.52 -4.18
N TYR A 40 2.25 -14.15 -2.93
CA TYR A 40 1.42 -13.21 -2.18
C TYR A 40 1.46 -11.79 -2.78
N LEU A 41 2.63 -11.33 -3.22
CA LEU A 41 2.76 -10.04 -3.91
C LEU A 41 2.05 -10.06 -5.27
N CYS A 42 2.19 -11.13 -6.05
CA CYS A 42 1.43 -11.33 -7.28
C CYS A 42 -0.09 -11.29 -7.03
N TYR A 43 -0.56 -11.96 -5.98
CA TYR A 43 -1.96 -11.89 -5.54
C TYR A 43 -2.39 -10.45 -5.25
N LEU A 44 -1.55 -9.67 -4.56
CA LEU A 44 -1.82 -8.27 -4.23
C LEU A 44 -1.86 -7.37 -5.47
N TYR A 45 -1.01 -7.63 -6.47
CA TYR A 45 -1.07 -6.97 -7.78
C TYR A 45 -2.37 -7.30 -8.51
N SER A 46 -2.73 -8.59 -8.57
CA SER A 46 -4.00 -9.01 -9.15
C SER A 46 -5.21 -8.41 -8.42
N TYR A 47 -5.11 -8.25 -7.09
CA TYR A 47 -6.12 -7.62 -6.25
C TYR A 47 -6.29 -6.13 -6.56
N ALA A 48 -5.20 -5.46 -6.95
CA ALA A 48 -5.19 -4.07 -7.39
C ALA A 48 -5.57 -3.88 -8.88
N ASN A 49 -6.07 -4.94 -9.54
CA ASN A 49 -6.34 -5.00 -10.97
C ASN A 49 -5.09 -4.74 -11.84
N GLU A 50 -3.92 -5.21 -11.40
CA GLU A 50 -2.64 -5.10 -12.11
C GLU A 50 -2.05 -6.49 -12.44
N PRO A 51 -1.20 -6.62 -13.47
CA PRO A 51 -0.68 -7.92 -13.86
C PRO A 51 0.24 -8.54 -12.80
N CYS A 52 0.05 -9.83 -12.52
CA CYS A 52 0.86 -10.61 -11.57
C CYS A 52 2.36 -10.70 -11.93
N TRP A 53 2.75 -10.45 -13.18
CA TRP A 53 4.16 -10.52 -13.61
C TRP A 53 4.97 -9.26 -13.27
N LEU A 54 4.34 -8.17 -12.82
CA LEU A 54 5.02 -6.92 -12.43
C LEU A 54 6.06 -7.14 -11.31
N PRO A 55 5.77 -7.89 -10.24
CA PRO A 55 6.76 -8.31 -9.26
C PRO A 55 8.00 -8.98 -9.85
N CYS A 56 7.84 -9.78 -10.91
CA CYS A 56 8.94 -10.50 -11.53
C CYS A 56 9.94 -9.60 -12.26
N ILE A 57 9.52 -8.39 -12.67
CA ILE A 57 10.38 -7.40 -13.33
C ILE A 57 10.94 -6.35 -12.36
N GLY A 58 10.78 -6.56 -11.04
CA GLY A 58 11.32 -5.67 -10.00
C GLY A 58 10.31 -4.68 -9.43
N ALA A 59 9.02 -4.76 -9.79
CA ALA A 59 7.99 -3.97 -9.15
C ALA A 59 7.64 -4.59 -7.78
N GLY A 60 8.36 -4.16 -6.74
CA GLY A 60 8.13 -4.63 -5.36
C GLY A 60 6.83 -4.09 -4.73
N THR A 61 6.81 -3.99 -3.40
CA THR A 61 5.65 -3.41 -2.69
C THR A 61 5.51 -1.89 -2.83
N GLY A 62 6.62 -1.21 -3.16
CA GLY A 62 6.67 0.25 -3.26
C GLY A 62 5.69 0.83 -4.29
N PRO A 63 5.69 0.35 -5.55
CA PRO A 63 4.76 0.83 -6.57
C PRO A 63 3.28 0.65 -6.19
N LEU A 64 2.89 -0.49 -5.61
CA LEU A 64 1.53 -0.69 -5.13
C LEU A 64 1.17 0.27 -4.00
N ARG A 65 2.07 0.45 -3.02
CA ARG A 65 1.86 1.38 -1.90
C ARG A 65 1.73 2.82 -2.38
N MET A 66 2.55 3.22 -3.34
CA MET A 66 2.53 4.55 -3.96
C MET A 66 1.23 4.76 -4.77
N ARG A 67 0.80 3.76 -5.55
CA ARG A 67 -0.49 3.78 -6.23
C ARG A 67 -1.65 3.96 -5.25
N GLN A 68 -1.69 3.15 -4.18
CA GLN A 68 -2.73 3.22 -3.15
C GLN A 68 -2.77 4.63 -2.51
N ARG A 69 -1.60 5.19 -2.18
CA ARG A 69 -1.48 6.54 -1.66
C ARG A 69 -2.07 7.59 -2.59
N PHE A 70 -1.72 7.55 -3.88
CA PHE A 70 -2.21 8.54 -4.85
C PHE A 70 -3.71 8.40 -5.13
N ARG A 71 -4.21 7.17 -5.20
CA ARG A 71 -5.63 6.90 -5.44
C ARG A 71 -6.51 7.35 -4.29
N HIS A 72 -6.08 7.08 -3.05
CA HIS A 72 -6.88 7.33 -1.85
C HIS A 72 -6.39 8.52 -1.00
N LYS A 73 -5.55 9.40 -1.58
CA LYS A 73 -5.05 10.64 -0.96
C LYS A 73 -4.49 10.44 0.46
N ILE A 74 -3.64 9.44 0.63
CA ILE A 74 -3.10 9.07 1.96
C ILE A 74 -1.94 10.01 2.35
N LYS A 75 -1.92 10.53 3.59
CA LYS A 75 -0.84 11.41 4.12
C LYS A 75 0.52 10.71 4.23
N GLY A 76 1.61 11.40 3.85
CA GLY A 76 2.99 10.90 3.97
C GLY A 76 3.88 11.18 2.75
N SER A 77 5.07 10.54 2.69
CA SER A 77 6.12 10.81 1.70
C SER A 77 6.57 9.55 0.96
N ILE A 78 6.91 9.69 -0.34
CA ILE A 78 7.44 8.61 -1.19
C ILE A 78 8.72 8.02 -0.60
N THR A 79 9.59 8.86 -0.03
CA THR A 79 10.84 8.39 0.60
C THR A 79 10.53 7.48 1.79
N ASN A 80 9.53 7.82 2.59
CA ASN A 80 9.11 6.99 3.71
C ASN A 80 8.51 5.67 3.22
N ASP A 81 7.73 5.67 2.14
CA ASP A 81 7.18 4.45 1.57
C ASP A 81 8.25 3.51 1.03
N PHE A 82 9.30 4.05 0.42
CA PHE A 82 10.44 3.25 -0.03
C PHE A 82 11.21 2.67 1.15
N LEU A 83 11.56 3.49 2.15
CA LEU A 83 12.28 3.04 3.34
C LEU A 83 11.50 1.97 4.12
N LEU A 84 10.21 2.17 4.34
CA LEU A 84 9.36 1.19 5.02
C LEU A 84 9.21 -0.10 4.21
N SER A 85 9.15 0.01 2.88
CA SER A 85 9.14 -1.16 1.98
C SER A 85 10.44 -1.95 2.05
N CYS A 86 11.58 -1.29 2.27
CA CYS A 86 12.88 -1.93 2.46
C CYS A 86 13.07 -2.51 3.87
N ILE A 87 12.59 -1.82 4.92
CA ILE A 87 12.79 -2.23 6.32
C ILE A 87 11.86 -3.38 6.70
N CYS A 88 10.57 -3.29 6.39
CA CYS A 88 9.61 -4.36 6.64
C CYS A 88 8.63 -4.50 5.49
N THR A 89 9.07 -5.16 4.41
CA THR A 89 8.22 -5.48 3.25
C THR A 89 6.97 -6.26 3.67
N GLN A 90 7.10 -7.17 4.63
CA GLN A 90 6.01 -8.03 5.10
C GLN A 90 4.90 -7.23 5.79
N CYS A 91 5.28 -6.36 6.71
CA CYS A 91 4.37 -5.45 7.41
C CYS A 91 3.66 -4.52 6.41
N VAL A 92 4.40 -4.02 5.40
CA VAL A 92 3.86 -3.19 4.33
C VAL A 92 2.82 -3.95 3.51
N MET A 93 3.07 -5.20 3.12
CA MET A 93 2.09 -6.00 2.38
C MET A 93 0.82 -6.24 3.21
N CYS A 94 0.95 -6.49 4.52
CA CYS A 94 -0.19 -6.69 5.42
C CYS A 94 -1.00 -5.41 5.63
N GLN A 95 -0.33 -4.26 5.81
CA GLN A 95 -1.01 -2.96 5.88
C GLN A 95 -1.73 -2.65 4.56
N LEU A 96 -1.09 -2.93 3.43
CA LEU A 96 -1.64 -2.64 2.12
C LEU A 96 -2.88 -3.49 1.82
N LYS A 97 -2.87 -4.79 2.13
CA LYS A 97 -4.05 -5.68 1.98
C LYS A 97 -5.24 -5.16 2.79
N ARG A 98 -5.02 -4.85 4.07
CA ARG A 98 -6.07 -4.33 4.96
C ARG A 98 -6.65 -3.00 4.47
N ASP A 99 -5.78 -2.11 3.98
CA ASP A 99 -6.23 -0.83 3.44
C ASP A 99 -7.04 -1.01 2.14
N MET A 100 -6.65 -1.94 1.26
CA MET A 100 -7.45 -2.30 0.08
C MET A 100 -8.81 -2.89 0.47
N ASP A 101 -8.86 -3.76 1.47
CA ASP A 101 -10.12 -4.33 1.97
C ASP A 101 -11.03 -3.28 2.60
N TYR A 102 -10.44 -2.34 3.34
CA TYR A 102 -11.15 -1.18 3.88
C TYR A 102 -11.74 -0.33 2.75
N VAL A 103 -10.95 -0.02 1.72
CA VAL A 103 -11.42 0.75 0.55
C VAL A 103 -12.57 0.03 -0.13
N ILE A 104 -12.43 -1.26 -0.46
CA ILE A 104 -13.48 -2.03 -1.15
C ILE A 104 -14.78 -2.04 -0.31
N LYS A 105 -14.67 -2.15 1.01
CA LYS A 105 -15.83 -2.13 1.91
C LYS A 105 -16.53 -0.76 1.97
N ASN A 106 -15.79 0.35 1.85
CA ASN A 106 -16.34 1.70 1.99
C ASN A 106 -16.76 2.33 0.66
N ASP A 107 -16.00 2.11 -0.41
CA ASP A 107 -16.21 2.74 -1.72
C ASP A 107 -17.04 1.86 -2.67
N GLY A 108 -17.20 0.55 -2.39
CA GLY A 108 -18.09 -0.35 -3.14
C GLY A 108 -17.67 -0.68 -4.58
N ASP A 109 -16.55 -0.14 -5.06
CA ASP A 109 -16.06 -0.36 -6.42
C ASP A 109 -15.14 -1.59 -6.51
N ILE A 110 -15.53 -2.52 -7.39
CA ILE A 110 -14.78 -3.65 -7.94
C ILE A 110 -14.21 -3.24 -9.30
#